data_AF-A0A177JUC2-F1
#
_entry.id   AF-A0A177JUC2-F1
#
_cell.length_a   1.000
_cell.length_b   1.000
_cell.length_c   1.000
_cell.angle_alpha   90.00
_cell.angle_beta   90.00
_cell.angle_gamma   90.00
#
_symmetry.space_group_name_H-M   'P 1'
#
loop_
_entity.id
_entity.type
_entity.pdbx_description
1 polymer ?
#
loop_
_entity_poly.entity_id
_entity_poly.type
_entity_poly.pdbx_seq_one_letter_code
_entity_poly.pdbx_strand_id
1 'polypeptide(L)'
;MLDNELISLIRIDSSDVLIKSPALAEFILGRVFSVDTILQIVETALKKLDEYYVDDDEFLRLAKGLLKFSLYGRWIKTKRDNDAIESFYDNNRTLSFASGDPLFWVQRSICNMHLEHFDISYRFVDTAYGLAKKMPRFDPYQIENHHARLMLTQSRDQGVSADGSREREALKLLQGILDRKSADLYHPFSVMRVFAEIVDRHAKSLDAVQSASLKASIDDAVKYLNKARPGGRFRNLPELKDRLKRASKRLVA
;
A
#
# COMPACT_ATOMS: atom_id res chain seq x y z
N MET A 1 -1.34 -42.75 3.86
CA MET A 1 -0.78 -41.64 4.67
C MET A 1 -1.08 -40.28 4.02
N LEU A 2 -0.88 -40.13 2.71
CA LEU A 2 -1.27 -38.92 1.95
C LEU A 2 -2.77 -38.58 2.00
N ASP A 3 -3.67 -39.58 2.02
CA ASP A 3 -5.12 -39.33 1.99
C ASP A 3 -5.64 -38.60 3.24
N ASN A 4 -5.09 -38.90 4.43
CA ASN A 4 -5.51 -38.25 5.67
C ASN A 4 -5.02 -36.80 5.78
N GLU A 5 -3.87 -36.48 5.19
CA GLU A 5 -3.36 -35.10 5.16
C GLU A 5 -4.21 -34.24 4.21
N LEU A 6 -4.62 -34.77 3.05
CA LEU A 6 -5.45 -34.02 2.10
C LEU A 6 -6.85 -33.70 2.65
N ILE A 7 -7.48 -34.66 3.36
CA ILE A 7 -8.79 -34.50 4.01
C ILE A 7 -8.76 -33.40 5.10
N SER A 8 -7.61 -33.14 5.71
CA SER A 8 -7.45 -32.05 6.68
C SER A 8 -7.48 -30.66 6.02
N LEU A 9 -7.09 -30.57 4.75
CA LEU A 9 -6.94 -29.33 3.99
C LEU A 9 -8.17 -29.01 3.13
N ILE A 10 -8.85 -30.04 2.62
CA ILE A 10 -10.01 -29.94 1.74
C ILE A 10 -11.10 -30.87 2.26
N ARG A 11 -12.34 -30.37 2.33
CA ARG A 11 -13.53 -31.20 2.46
C ARG A 11 -14.28 -31.15 1.13
N ILE A 12 -14.50 -32.30 0.53
CA ILE A 12 -15.27 -32.46 -0.70
C ILE A 12 -16.53 -33.22 -0.32
N ASP A 13 -17.66 -32.55 -0.37
CA ASP A 13 -18.99 -33.16 -0.29
C ASP A 13 -19.54 -33.25 -1.74
N SER A 14 -20.63 -33.98 -1.98
CA SER A 14 -21.10 -34.32 -3.35
C SER A 14 -21.41 -33.13 -4.26
N SER A 15 -21.57 -31.93 -3.70
CA SER A 15 -21.83 -30.68 -4.42
C SER A 15 -20.91 -29.52 -4.04
N ASP A 16 -20.12 -29.65 -2.97
CA ASP A 16 -19.39 -28.54 -2.36
C ASP A 16 -17.94 -28.90 -2.08
N VAL A 17 -17.05 -27.97 -2.41
CA VAL A 17 -15.63 -28.04 -2.06
C VAL A 17 -15.33 -26.95 -1.05
N LEU A 18 -15.04 -27.35 0.18
CA LEU A 18 -14.60 -26.46 1.25
C LEU A 18 -13.08 -26.58 1.43
N ILE A 19 -12.35 -25.54 1.05
CA ILE A 19 -10.92 -25.45 1.32
C ILE A 19 -10.73 -24.86 2.73
N LYS A 20 -10.19 -25.65 3.67
CA LYS A 20 -9.97 -25.25 5.06
C LYS A 20 -8.63 -24.53 5.25
N SER A 21 -7.65 -24.84 4.41
CA SER A 21 -6.29 -24.29 4.51
C SER A 21 -6.16 -22.97 3.75
N PRO A 22 -5.82 -21.85 4.41
CA PRO A 22 -5.60 -20.57 3.73
C PRO A 22 -4.45 -20.62 2.72
N ALA A 23 -3.38 -21.35 3.04
CA ALA A 23 -2.23 -21.49 2.12
C ALA A 23 -2.62 -22.27 0.86
N LEU A 24 -3.44 -23.31 1.01
CA LEU A 24 -3.95 -24.06 -0.13
C LEU A 24 -4.96 -23.23 -0.94
N ALA A 25 -5.83 -22.47 -0.28
CA ALA A 25 -6.76 -21.56 -0.95
C ALA A 25 -6.00 -20.51 -1.76
N GLU A 26 -4.97 -19.88 -1.18
CA GLU A 26 -4.11 -18.92 -1.90
C GLU A 26 -3.41 -19.57 -3.09
N PHE A 27 -2.88 -20.79 -2.92
CA PHE A 27 -2.25 -21.53 -4.00
C PHE A 27 -3.23 -21.81 -5.15
N ILE A 28 -4.43 -22.31 -4.83
CA ILE A 28 -5.46 -22.62 -5.83
C ILE A 28 -5.91 -21.34 -6.54
N LEU A 29 -6.24 -20.28 -5.81
CA LEU A 29 -6.63 -18.99 -6.38
C LEU A 29 -5.56 -18.45 -7.32
N GLY A 30 -4.30 -18.40 -6.88
CA GLY A 30 -3.21 -17.81 -7.65
C GLY A 30 -2.66 -18.67 -8.80
N ARG A 31 -3.06 -19.95 -8.91
CA ARG A 31 -2.50 -20.89 -9.92
C ARG A 31 -3.53 -21.54 -10.83
N VAL A 32 -4.77 -21.72 -10.37
CA VAL A 32 -5.83 -22.39 -11.12
C VAL A 32 -6.74 -21.39 -11.82
N PHE A 33 -7.03 -20.27 -11.17
CA PHE A 33 -7.97 -19.27 -11.68
C PHE A 33 -7.24 -18.05 -12.26
N SER A 34 -7.88 -17.41 -13.24
CA SER A 34 -7.40 -16.11 -13.73
C SER A 34 -7.74 -15.00 -12.75
N VAL A 35 -6.93 -13.93 -12.72
CA VAL A 35 -7.19 -12.74 -11.88
C VAL A 35 -8.56 -12.15 -12.20
N ASP A 36 -8.91 -12.05 -13.48
CA ASP A 36 -10.20 -11.57 -13.96
C ASP A 36 -11.38 -12.36 -13.37
N THR A 37 -11.31 -13.70 -13.40
CA THR A 37 -12.36 -14.56 -12.80
C THR A 37 -12.52 -14.32 -11.31
N ILE A 38 -11.41 -14.18 -10.57
CA ILE A 38 -11.44 -13.91 -9.13
C ILE A 38 -12.09 -12.55 -8.86
N LEU A 39 -11.70 -11.51 -9.61
CA LEU A 39 -12.24 -10.17 -9.43
C LEU A 39 -13.74 -10.10 -9.76
N GLN A 40 -14.21 -10.80 -10.79
CA GLN A 40 -15.63 -10.87 -11.13
C GLN A 40 -16.48 -11.51 -10.02
N ILE A 41 -15.98 -12.58 -9.40
CA ILE A 41 -16.65 -13.24 -8.27
C ILE A 41 -16.71 -12.29 -7.07
N VAL A 42 -15.59 -11.63 -6.75
CA VAL A 42 -15.54 -10.65 -5.66
C VAL A 42 -16.47 -9.47 -5.94
N GLU A 43 -16.48 -8.93 -7.16
CA GLU A 43 -17.38 -7.84 -7.55
C GLU A 43 -18.85 -8.23 -7.37
N THR A 44 -19.22 -9.45 -7.74
CA THR A 44 -20.58 -9.98 -7.52
C THR A 44 -20.91 -10.03 -6.04
N ALA A 45 -19.98 -10.52 -5.21
CA ALA A 45 -20.17 -10.55 -3.76
C ALA A 45 -20.29 -9.13 -3.17
N LEU A 46 -19.43 -8.20 -3.57
CA LEU A 46 -19.47 -6.80 -3.12
C LEU A 46 -20.78 -6.11 -3.46
N LYS A 47 -21.31 -6.33 -4.68
CA LYS A 47 -22.63 -5.82 -5.09
C LYS A 47 -23.75 -6.36 -4.20
N LYS A 48 -23.70 -7.65 -3.83
CA LYS A 48 -24.68 -8.27 -2.93
C LYS A 48 -24.57 -7.74 -1.49
N LEU A 49 -23.34 -7.52 -1.02
CA LEU A 49 -23.12 -6.88 0.28
C LEU A 49 -23.64 -5.44 0.31
N ASP A 50 -23.44 -4.69 -0.77
CA ASP A 50 -23.94 -3.31 -0.90
C ASP A 50 -25.47 -3.26 -0.94
N GLU A 51 -26.10 -4.22 -1.64
CA GLU A 51 -27.55 -4.29 -1.81
C GLU A 51 -28.30 -4.67 -0.52
N TYR A 52 -27.76 -5.62 0.27
CA TYR A 52 -28.51 -6.23 1.37
C TYR A 52 -27.89 -6.04 2.77
N TYR A 53 -26.62 -5.67 2.86
CA TYR A 53 -25.86 -5.72 4.12
C TYR A 53 -25.07 -4.44 4.42
N VAL A 54 -25.46 -3.31 3.80
CA VAL A 54 -24.78 -2.02 4.02
C VAL A 54 -24.83 -1.54 5.46
N ASP A 55 -25.86 -1.92 6.22
CA ASP A 55 -26.03 -1.51 7.62
C ASP A 55 -25.40 -2.50 8.63
N ASP A 56 -24.77 -3.58 8.15
CA ASP A 56 -24.12 -4.57 8.99
C ASP A 56 -22.61 -4.35 9.06
N ASP A 57 -22.13 -3.97 10.24
CA ASP A 57 -20.73 -3.67 10.50
C ASP A 57 -19.76 -4.82 10.18
N GLU A 58 -20.17 -6.07 10.38
CA GLU A 58 -19.32 -7.23 10.08
C GLU A 58 -19.18 -7.42 8.57
N PHE A 59 -20.28 -7.33 7.83
CA PHE A 59 -20.27 -7.41 6.38
C PHE A 59 -19.57 -6.22 5.72
N LEU A 60 -19.72 -5.01 6.27
CA LEU A 60 -18.96 -3.84 5.83
C LEU A 60 -17.46 -4.04 6.04
N ARG A 61 -17.04 -4.60 7.19
CA ARG A 61 -15.62 -4.92 7.43
C ARG A 61 -15.10 -5.94 6.41
N LEU A 62 -15.90 -6.96 6.09
CA LEU A 62 -15.55 -7.95 5.06
C LEU A 62 -15.43 -7.30 3.68
N ALA A 63 -16.40 -6.49 3.27
CA ALA A 63 -16.40 -5.79 1.98
C ALA A 63 -15.17 -4.88 1.83
N LYS A 64 -14.86 -4.08 2.85
CA LYS A 64 -13.65 -3.24 2.87
C LYS A 64 -12.36 -4.07 2.88
N GLY A 65 -12.39 -5.27 3.46
CA GLY A 65 -11.30 -6.24 3.39
C GLY A 65 -11.04 -6.69 1.96
N LEU A 66 -12.10 -7.10 1.24
CA LEU A 66 -12.06 -7.53 -0.15
C LEU A 66 -11.58 -6.41 -1.10
N LEU A 67 -11.87 -5.15 -0.81
CA LEU A 67 -11.41 -4.02 -1.63
C LEU A 67 -9.91 -3.70 -1.50
N LYS A 68 -9.15 -4.39 -0.64
CA LYS A 68 -7.71 -4.11 -0.45
C LYS A 68 -6.87 -4.61 -1.61
N PHE A 69 -6.10 -3.70 -2.22
CA PHE A 69 -5.22 -4.04 -3.35
C PHE A 69 -4.19 -5.12 -2.99
N SER A 70 -3.74 -5.16 -1.73
CA SER A 70 -2.77 -6.14 -1.24
C SER A 70 -3.22 -7.60 -1.37
N LEU A 71 -4.53 -7.86 -1.52
CA LEU A 71 -5.05 -9.19 -1.78
C LEU A 71 -4.73 -9.66 -3.20
N TYR A 72 -4.74 -8.74 -4.17
CA TYR A 72 -4.64 -9.06 -5.60
C TYR A 72 -3.26 -8.76 -6.18
N GLY A 73 -2.57 -7.75 -5.67
CA GLY A 73 -1.36 -7.20 -6.30
C GLY A 73 -0.23 -8.20 -6.55
N ARG A 74 -0.18 -9.31 -5.82
CA ARG A 74 0.82 -10.39 -6.04
C ARG A 74 0.52 -11.25 -7.28
N TRP A 75 -0.72 -11.24 -7.75
CA TRP A 75 -1.19 -12.04 -8.89
C TRP A 75 -1.20 -11.24 -10.20
N ILE A 76 -1.11 -9.92 -10.13
CA ILE A 76 -1.05 -9.02 -11.28
C ILE A 76 0.34 -9.14 -11.93
N LYS A 77 0.39 -9.66 -13.17
CA LYS A 77 1.65 -9.91 -13.88
C LYS A 77 1.62 -9.49 -15.34
N THR A 78 0.43 -9.38 -15.91
CA THR A 78 0.23 -9.12 -17.33
C THR A 78 -0.56 -7.84 -17.53
N LYS A 79 -0.50 -7.28 -18.74
CA LYS A 79 -1.36 -6.16 -19.13
C LYS A 79 -2.85 -6.49 -18.93
N ARG A 80 -3.27 -7.71 -19.22
CA ARG A 80 -4.65 -8.15 -19.00
C ARG A 80 -5.05 -8.09 -17.52
N ASP A 81 -4.14 -8.48 -16.61
CA ASP A 81 -4.41 -8.39 -15.17
C ASP A 81 -4.50 -6.92 -14.72
N ASN A 82 -3.69 -6.03 -15.30
CA ASN A 82 -3.75 -4.59 -15.06
C ASN A 82 -5.11 -4.02 -15.46
N ASP A 83 -5.56 -4.32 -16.69
CA ASP A 83 -6.85 -3.86 -17.21
C ASP A 83 -8.02 -4.39 -16.35
N ALA A 84 -7.91 -5.64 -15.89
CA ALA A 84 -8.92 -6.27 -15.02
C ALA A 84 -8.99 -5.61 -13.63
N ILE A 85 -7.86 -5.34 -12.97
CA ILE A 85 -7.87 -4.69 -11.66
C ILE A 85 -8.32 -3.23 -11.75
N GLU A 86 -8.01 -2.53 -12.84
CA GLU A 86 -8.46 -1.16 -13.06
C GLU A 86 -9.98 -1.12 -13.23
N SER A 87 -10.51 -2.01 -14.06
CA SER A 87 -11.95 -2.19 -14.26
C SER A 87 -12.66 -2.55 -12.96
N PHE A 88 -12.09 -3.45 -12.16
CA PHE A 88 -12.62 -3.80 -10.84
C PHE A 88 -12.77 -2.57 -9.95
N TYR A 89 -11.73 -1.73 -9.80
CA TYR A 89 -11.86 -0.53 -8.98
C TYR A 89 -12.80 0.51 -9.58
N ASP A 90 -12.91 0.62 -10.91
CA ASP A 90 -13.86 1.55 -11.52
C ASP A 90 -15.31 1.09 -11.31
N ASN A 91 -15.60 -0.21 -11.50
CA ASN A 91 -16.93 -0.78 -11.30
C ASN A 91 -17.42 -0.67 -9.84
N ASN A 92 -16.50 -0.82 -8.88
CA ASN A 92 -16.84 -0.80 -7.46
C ASN A 92 -16.86 0.61 -6.85
N ARG A 93 -16.52 1.68 -7.61
CA ARG A 93 -16.47 3.06 -7.08
C ARG A 93 -17.83 3.64 -6.74
N THR A 94 -18.90 3.06 -7.27
CA THR A 94 -20.28 3.51 -7.03
C THR A 94 -20.96 2.80 -5.87
N LEU A 95 -20.34 1.77 -5.29
CA LEU A 95 -20.88 1.10 -4.11
C LEU A 95 -20.98 2.09 -2.96
N SER A 96 -22.05 2.00 -2.18
CA SER A 96 -22.37 2.95 -1.11
C SER A 96 -21.25 3.04 -0.08
N PHE A 97 -20.68 1.90 0.33
CA PHE A 97 -19.57 1.84 1.29
C PHE A 97 -18.19 2.19 0.70
N ALA A 98 -18.07 2.33 -0.62
CA ALA A 98 -16.81 2.64 -1.30
C ALA A 98 -16.73 4.12 -1.71
N SER A 99 -17.77 4.64 -2.35
CA SER A 99 -17.79 5.98 -2.94
C SER A 99 -17.41 7.09 -1.95
N GLY A 100 -17.94 7.00 -0.72
CA GLY A 100 -17.69 7.95 0.36
C GLY A 100 -16.52 7.59 1.28
N ASP A 101 -15.83 6.45 1.09
CA ASP A 101 -14.76 5.99 1.97
C ASP A 101 -13.39 6.49 1.48
N PRO A 102 -12.68 7.35 2.24
CA PRO A 102 -11.33 7.79 1.88
C PRO A 102 -10.36 6.63 1.60
N LEU A 103 -10.50 5.51 2.32
CA LEU A 103 -9.56 4.40 2.21
C LEU A 103 -9.76 3.57 0.94
N PHE A 104 -10.96 3.56 0.36
CA PHE A 104 -11.20 2.97 -0.97
C PHE A 104 -10.37 3.71 -2.02
N TRP A 105 -10.39 5.06 -1.99
CA TRP A 105 -9.61 5.88 -2.92
C TRP A 105 -8.10 5.72 -2.72
N VAL A 106 -7.64 5.47 -1.48
CA VAL A 106 -6.26 5.04 -1.22
C VAL A 106 -5.96 3.71 -1.91
N GLN A 107 -6.84 2.71 -1.86
CA GLN A 107 -6.62 1.44 -2.57
C GLN A 107 -6.54 1.63 -4.09
N ARG A 108 -7.42 2.47 -4.66
CA ARG A 108 -7.39 2.81 -6.08
C ARG A 108 -6.10 3.56 -6.47
N SER A 109 -5.59 4.43 -5.60
CA SER A 109 -4.29 5.08 -5.76
C SER A 109 -3.13 4.08 -5.72
N ILE A 110 -3.16 3.10 -4.81
CA ILE A 110 -2.15 2.03 -4.74
C ILE A 110 -2.15 1.21 -6.03
N CYS A 111 -3.33 0.88 -6.57
CA CYS A 111 -3.47 0.19 -7.86
C CYS A 111 -2.78 0.98 -8.98
N ASN A 112 -3.12 2.25 -9.16
CA ASN A 112 -2.52 3.08 -10.22
C ASN A 112 -1.01 3.30 -10.02
N MET A 113 -0.54 3.33 -8.77
CA MET A 113 0.89 3.46 -8.48
C MET A 113 1.64 2.18 -8.87
N HIS A 114 1.01 1.01 -8.68
CA HIS A 114 1.57 -0.27 -9.13
C HIS A 114 1.69 -0.32 -10.66
N LEU A 115 0.81 0.39 -11.38
CA LEU A 115 0.84 0.54 -12.84
C LEU A 115 1.71 1.72 -13.31
N GLU A 116 2.45 2.37 -12.41
CA GLU A 116 3.27 3.56 -12.68
C GLU A 116 2.48 4.79 -13.20
N HIS A 117 1.15 4.79 -13.05
CA HIS A 117 0.27 5.92 -13.36
C HIS A 117 0.25 6.94 -12.20
N PHE A 118 1.41 7.55 -11.93
CA PHE A 118 1.60 8.39 -10.74
C PHE A 118 0.67 9.61 -10.70
N ASP A 119 0.45 10.28 -11.82
CA ASP A 119 -0.44 11.44 -11.94
C ASP A 119 -1.88 11.09 -11.55
N ILE A 120 -2.37 9.93 -12.01
CA ILE A 120 -3.69 9.41 -11.64
C ILE A 120 -3.72 9.03 -10.15
N SER A 121 -2.66 8.39 -9.64
CA SER A 121 -2.54 8.05 -8.23
C SER A 121 -2.65 9.26 -7.31
N TYR A 122 -2.06 10.41 -7.66
CA TYR A 122 -2.17 11.64 -6.89
C TYR A 122 -3.61 12.16 -6.85
N ARG A 123 -4.34 12.13 -7.97
CA ARG A 123 -5.76 12.56 -7.99
C ARG A 123 -6.64 11.74 -7.04
N PHE A 124 -6.35 10.44 -6.90
CA PHE A 124 -7.06 9.60 -5.93
C PHE A 124 -6.65 9.86 -4.48
N VAL A 125 -5.39 10.25 -4.22
CA VAL A 125 -4.96 10.75 -2.91
C VAL A 125 -5.70 12.05 -2.56
N ASP A 126 -5.81 12.99 -3.51
CA ASP A 126 -6.54 14.24 -3.32
C ASP A 126 -8.02 13.99 -3.03
N THR A 127 -8.64 13.04 -3.75
CA THR A 127 -10.01 12.60 -3.51
C THR A 127 -10.16 12.05 -2.08
N ALA A 128 -9.23 11.19 -1.64
CA ALA A 128 -9.23 10.66 -0.28
C ALA A 128 -9.13 11.76 0.78
N TYR A 129 -8.24 12.74 0.60
CA TYR A 129 -8.15 13.90 1.51
C TYR A 129 -9.44 14.73 1.51
N GLY A 130 -10.04 14.96 0.33
CA GLY A 130 -11.28 15.71 0.19
C GLY A 130 -12.46 15.06 0.93
N LEU A 131 -12.53 13.74 0.93
CA LEU A 131 -13.52 12.98 1.71
C LEU A 131 -13.19 12.98 3.20
N ALA A 132 -11.94 12.73 3.57
CA ALA A 132 -11.50 12.69 4.96
C ALA A 132 -11.77 14.01 5.70
N LYS A 133 -11.58 15.16 5.03
CA LYS A 133 -11.89 16.50 5.58
C LYS A 133 -13.36 16.67 5.98
N LYS A 134 -14.28 15.92 5.36
CA LYS A 134 -15.72 15.97 5.64
C LYS A 134 -16.12 15.02 6.76
N MET A 135 -15.22 14.15 7.22
CA MET A 135 -15.50 13.12 8.22
C MET A 135 -14.99 13.56 9.61
N PRO A 136 -15.89 13.81 10.58
CA PRO A 136 -15.48 14.15 11.93
C PRO A 136 -14.62 13.04 12.54
N ARG A 137 -13.49 13.41 13.17
CA ARG A 137 -12.57 12.50 13.87
C ARG A 137 -11.85 11.48 12.98
N PHE A 138 -11.86 11.64 11.65
CA PHE A 138 -11.05 10.79 10.78
C PHE A 138 -9.57 11.13 10.93
N ASP A 139 -8.74 10.14 11.24
CA ASP A 139 -7.28 10.29 11.27
C ASP A 139 -6.69 9.99 9.87
N PRO A 140 -6.11 10.99 9.18
CA PRO A 140 -5.63 10.85 7.81
C PRO A 140 -4.35 10.03 7.66
N TYR A 141 -3.84 9.39 8.73
CA TYR A 141 -2.53 8.74 8.72
C TYR A 141 -2.33 7.72 7.59
N GLN A 142 -3.36 6.97 7.18
CA GLN A 142 -3.24 6.00 6.10
C GLN A 142 -3.11 6.69 4.74
N ILE A 143 -3.83 7.80 4.56
CA ILE A 143 -3.75 8.63 3.35
C ILE A 143 -2.35 9.25 3.27
N GLU A 144 -1.88 9.86 4.35
CA GLU A 144 -0.55 10.48 4.41
C GLU A 144 0.59 9.47 4.25
N ASN A 145 0.48 8.30 4.88
CA ASN A 145 1.48 7.25 4.75
C ASN A 145 1.56 6.76 3.29
N HIS A 146 0.41 6.56 2.64
CA HIS A 146 0.38 6.20 1.23
C HIS A 146 0.86 7.35 0.33
N HIS A 147 0.50 8.59 0.63
CA HIS A 147 0.95 9.76 -0.13
C HIS A 147 2.48 9.91 -0.09
N ALA A 148 3.09 9.75 1.09
CA ALA A 148 4.54 9.67 1.24
C ALA A 148 5.13 8.50 0.44
N ARG A 149 4.49 7.32 0.49
CA ARG A 149 4.91 6.17 -0.30
C ARG A 149 4.85 6.44 -1.79
N LEU A 150 3.80 7.08 -2.27
CA LEU A 150 3.60 7.45 -3.67
C LEU A 150 4.72 8.37 -4.16
N MET A 151 4.98 9.44 -3.41
CA MET A 151 6.07 10.37 -3.68
C MET A 151 7.42 9.67 -3.79
N LEU A 152 7.80 8.87 -2.78
CA LEU A 152 9.10 8.20 -2.78
C LEU A 152 9.20 7.09 -3.82
N THR A 153 8.10 6.41 -4.12
CA THR A 153 8.03 5.40 -5.20
C THR A 153 8.26 6.09 -6.55
N GLN A 154 7.63 7.23 -6.79
CA GLN A 154 7.86 8.01 -8.01
C GLN A 154 9.31 8.48 -8.10
N SER A 155 9.90 8.97 -7.00
CA SER A 155 11.31 9.34 -6.96
C SER A 155 12.24 8.16 -7.26
N ARG A 156 11.90 6.97 -6.76
CA ARG A 156 12.65 5.75 -7.02
C ARG A 156 12.51 5.35 -8.47
N ASP A 157 11.33 5.41 -9.07
CA ASP A 157 11.09 4.86 -10.41
C ASP A 157 11.44 5.85 -11.53
N GLN A 158 11.20 7.14 -11.32
CA GLN A 158 11.35 8.20 -12.34
C GLN A 158 12.50 9.19 -12.04
N GLY A 159 13.20 9.04 -10.91
CA GLY A 159 14.28 9.94 -10.49
C GLY A 159 13.82 11.02 -9.52
N VAL A 160 14.77 11.62 -8.80
CA VAL A 160 14.55 12.63 -7.76
C VAL A 160 13.96 13.91 -8.36
N SER A 161 13.09 14.60 -7.61
CA SER A 161 12.54 15.88 -8.09
C SER A 161 13.65 16.92 -8.26
N ALA A 162 13.50 17.86 -9.20
CA ALA A 162 14.58 18.76 -9.61
C ALA A 162 15.25 19.50 -8.45
N ASP A 163 14.46 19.93 -7.46
CA ASP A 163 14.95 20.62 -6.26
C ASP A 163 14.88 19.73 -5.01
N GLY A 164 14.47 18.47 -5.13
CA GLY A 164 14.23 17.55 -4.03
C GLY A 164 12.99 17.85 -3.17
N SER A 165 12.07 18.71 -3.63
CA SER A 165 10.85 19.08 -2.90
C SER A 165 9.95 17.89 -2.57
N ARG A 166 9.72 17.00 -3.54
CA ARG A 166 8.84 15.83 -3.38
C ARG A 166 9.33 14.92 -2.26
N GLU A 167 10.64 14.69 -2.19
CA GLU A 167 11.26 13.82 -1.18
C GLU A 167 11.20 14.47 0.22
N ARG A 168 11.38 15.80 0.31
CA ARG A 168 11.20 16.55 1.55
C ARG A 168 9.74 16.55 2.03
N GLU A 169 8.78 16.69 1.11
CA GLU A 169 7.36 16.66 1.44
C GLU A 169 6.93 15.28 1.96
N ALA A 170 7.38 14.22 1.29
CA ALA A 170 7.16 12.85 1.77
C ALA A 170 7.71 12.65 3.20
N LEU A 171 8.91 13.18 3.49
CA LEU A 171 9.47 13.13 4.84
C LEU A 171 8.61 13.88 5.86
N LYS A 172 8.13 15.08 5.53
CA LYS A 172 7.26 15.87 6.42
C LYS A 172 5.98 15.11 6.79
N LEU A 173 5.34 14.46 5.83
CA LEU A 173 4.17 13.62 6.11
C LEU A 173 4.51 12.49 7.08
N LEU A 174 5.62 11.78 6.85
CA LEU A 174 6.05 10.69 7.72
C LEU A 174 6.37 11.18 9.13
N GLN A 175 7.06 12.31 9.27
CA GLN A 175 7.33 12.95 10.57
C GLN A 175 6.02 13.29 11.28
N GLY A 176 5.09 13.95 10.59
CA GLY A 176 3.77 14.30 11.15
C GLY A 176 2.96 13.08 11.61
N ILE A 177 3.12 11.91 11.00
CA ILE A 177 2.52 10.65 11.49
C ILE A 177 3.21 10.20 12.77
N LEU A 178 4.54 10.20 12.80
CA LEU A 178 5.32 9.71 13.93
C LEU A 178 5.23 10.63 15.16
N ASP A 179 4.98 11.94 14.98
CA ASP A 179 4.75 12.88 16.08
C ASP A 179 3.45 12.58 16.83
N ARG A 180 2.41 12.15 16.10
CA ARG A 180 1.07 11.95 16.67
C ARG A 180 0.73 10.49 16.99
N LYS A 181 1.52 9.52 16.51
CA LYS A 181 1.33 8.09 16.81
C LYS A 181 2.50 7.49 17.56
N SER A 182 2.17 6.78 18.63
CA SER A 182 3.12 6.03 19.46
C SER A 182 3.10 4.51 19.21
N ALA A 183 2.11 4.01 18.47
CA ALA A 183 1.91 2.60 18.15
C ALA A 183 1.75 2.36 16.64
N ASP A 184 2.00 1.11 16.21
CA ASP A 184 1.82 0.63 14.83
C ASP A 184 2.60 1.39 13.74
N LEU A 185 3.82 1.81 14.09
CA LEU A 185 4.73 2.57 13.21
C LEU A 185 5.43 1.73 12.12
N TYR A 186 5.00 0.47 11.93
CA TYR A 186 5.57 -0.41 10.91
C TYR A 186 5.48 0.20 9.51
N HIS A 187 4.32 0.77 9.15
CA HIS A 187 4.09 1.31 7.81
C HIS A 187 4.97 2.53 7.50
N PRO A 188 5.02 3.58 8.35
CA PRO A 188 5.91 4.72 8.11
C PRO A 188 7.39 4.32 8.01
N PHE A 189 7.86 3.39 8.85
CA PHE A 189 9.24 2.91 8.79
C PHE A 189 9.53 2.11 7.50
N SER A 190 8.56 1.32 7.04
CA SER A 190 8.66 0.63 5.75
C SER A 190 8.76 1.64 4.58
N VAL A 191 7.99 2.74 4.63
CA VAL A 191 8.07 3.80 3.62
C VAL A 191 9.42 4.54 3.68
N MET A 192 9.95 4.83 4.86
CA MET A 192 11.27 5.47 5.00
C MET A 192 12.40 4.65 4.36
N ARG A 193 12.28 3.32 4.26
CA ARG A 193 13.26 2.47 3.59
C ARG A 193 13.46 2.84 2.11
N VAL A 194 12.42 3.38 1.46
CA VAL A 194 12.45 3.74 0.03
C VAL A 194 13.48 4.83 -0.25
N PHE A 195 13.81 5.70 0.71
CA PHE A 195 14.91 6.65 0.55
C PHE A 195 16.23 5.98 0.17
N ALA A 196 16.56 4.84 0.80
CA ALA A 196 17.76 4.10 0.45
C ALA A 196 17.66 3.49 -0.95
N GLU A 197 16.48 3.04 -1.37
CA GLU A 197 16.24 2.50 -2.72
C GLU A 197 16.43 3.57 -3.80
N ILE A 198 16.03 4.82 -3.53
CA ILE A 198 16.29 5.97 -4.41
C ILE A 198 17.80 6.16 -4.59
N VAL A 199 18.57 6.16 -3.50
CA VAL A 199 20.04 6.26 -3.56
C VAL A 199 20.66 5.06 -4.28
N ASP A 200 20.16 3.85 -4.02
CA ASP A 200 20.63 2.63 -4.68
C ASP A 200 20.54 2.76 -6.20
N ARG A 201 19.46 3.35 -6.71
CA ARG A 201 19.21 3.48 -8.15
C ARG A 201 19.85 4.73 -8.78
N HIS A 202 19.76 5.88 -8.12
CA HIS A 202 20.01 7.18 -8.77
C HIS A 202 21.30 7.88 -8.34
N ALA A 203 22.00 7.43 -7.29
CA ALA A 203 23.11 8.21 -6.69
C ALA A 203 24.21 8.66 -7.68
N LYS A 204 24.43 7.93 -8.77
CA LYS A 204 25.44 8.26 -9.79
C LYS A 204 24.99 9.31 -10.81
N SER A 205 23.69 9.56 -10.92
CA SER A 205 23.08 10.45 -11.91
C SER A 205 22.42 11.68 -11.30
N LEU A 206 22.47 11.85 -9.97
CA LEU A 206 21.96 13.05 -9.32
C LEU A 206 22.87 14.23 -9.58
N ASP A 207 22.29 15.39 -9.85
CA ASP A 207 23.01 16.65 -9.79
C ASP A 207 23.31 17.05 -8.33
N ALA A 208 24.11 18.11 -8.15
CA ALA A 208 24.50 18.58 -6.81
C ALA A 208 23.30 18.99 -5.94
N VAL A 209 22.28 19.63 -6.53
CA VAL A 209 21.10 20.11 -5.80
C VAL A 209 20.26 18.92 -5.33
N GLN A 210 19.99 17.97 -6.23
CA GLN A 210 19.27 16.73 -5.94
C GLN A 210 20.01 15.90 -4.90
N SER A 211 21.33 15.73 -5.05
CA SER A 211 22.17 14.98 -4.11
C SER A 211 22.13 15.60 -2.72
N ALA A 212 22.38 16.91 -2.62
CA ALA A 212 22.35 17.64 -1.35
C ALA A 212 20.97 17.58 -0.68
N SER A 213 19.88 17.79 -1.43
CA SER A 213 18.52 17.76 -0.89
C SER A 213 18.10 16.36 -0.41
N LEU A 214 18.39 15.33 -1.22
CA LEU A 214 18.09 13.95 -0.85
C LEU A 214 18.90 13.56 0.39
N LYS A 215 20.18 13.95 0.45
CA LYS A 215 21.03 13.71 1.61
C LYS A 215 20.46 14.36 2.87
N ALA A 216 20.06 15.63 2.80
CA ALA A 216 19.43 16.33 3.91
C ALA A 216 18.16 15.61 4.40
N SER A 217 17.31 15.16 3.48
CA SER A 217 16.09 14.39 3.81
C SER A 217 16.42 13.08 4.52
N ILE A 218 17.44 12.35 4.06
CA ILE A 218 17.87 11.09 4.69
C ILE A 218 18.48 11.34 6.07
N ASP A 219 19.31 12.36 6.22
CA ASP A 219 19.91 12.73 7.50
C ASP A 219 18.84 13.12 8.52
N ASP A 220 17.82 13.87 8.11
CA ASP A 220 16.71 14.23 8.97
C ASP A 220 15.82 13.03 9.31
N ALA A 221 15.58 12.10 8.37
CA ALA A 221 14.92 10.84 8.67
C ALA A 221 15.70 10.04 9.74
N VAL A 222 17.02 9.94 9.62
CA VAL A 222 17.88 9.25 10.61
C VAL A 222 17.81 9.94 11.98
N LYS A 223 17.92 11.27 12.04
CA LYS A 223 17.78 12.04 13.28
C LYS A 223 16.43 11.75 13.94
N TYR A 224 15.36 11.74 13.14
CA TYR A 224 14.01 11.51 13.63
C TYR A 224 13.84 10.09 14.18
N LEU A 225 14.31 9.07 13.45
CA LEU A 225 14.30 7.68 13.90
C LEU A 225 15.14 7.48 15.18
N ASN A 226 16.18 8.28 15.41
CA ASN A 226 16.95 8.22 16.66
C ASN A 226 16.16 8.72 17.87
N LYS A 227 15.22 9.65 17.69
CA LYS A 227 14.33 10.15 18.74
C LYS A 227 13.15 9.21 19.02
N ALA A 228 12.71 8.46 18.01
CA ALA A 228 11.62 7.51 18.15
C ALA A 228 12.01 6.38 19.14
N ARG A 229 11.26 6.26 20.25
CA ARG A 229 11.37 5.12 21.16
C ARG A 229 10.78 3.90 20.46
N PRO A 230 11.52 2.79 20.30
CA PRO A 230 10.95 1.60 19.68
C PRO A 230 9.86 1.04 20.59
N GLY A 231 8.59 1.19 20.18
CA GLY A 231 7.59 0.20 20.58
C GLY A 231 8.09 -1.15 20.07
N GLY A 232 8.14 -2.17 20.93
CA GLY A 232 8.91 -3.42 20.74
C GLY A 232 8.60 -4.28 19.49
N ARG A 233 7.82 -3.78 18.52
CA ARG A 233 7.42 -4.48 17.30
C ARG A 233 8.36 -4.32 16.10
N PHE A 234 9.27 -3.34 16.07
CA PHE A 234 10.19 -3.18 14.93
C PHE A 234 11.61 -3.66 15.26
N ARG A 235 11.81 -4.98 15.27
CA ARG A 235 13.14 -5.61 15.48
C ARG A 235 14.21 -5.11 14.50
N ASN A 236 13.82 -4.61 13.34
CA ASN A 236 14.72 -4.15 12.27
C ASN A 236 14.95 -2.63 12.28
N LEU A 237 14.60 -1.90 13.35
CA LEU A 237 14.81 -0.45 13.42
C LEU A 237 16.31 -0.08 13.33
N PRO A 238 17.22 -0.81 14.01
CA PRO A 238 18.66 -0.60 13.84
C PRO A 238 19.10 -0.80 12.39
N GLU A 239 18.62 -1.88 11.74
CA GLU A 239 18.93 -2.19 10.35
C GLU A 239 18.48 -1.06 9.40
N LEU A 240 17.26 -0.54 9.59
CA LEU A 240 16.75 0.59 8.81
C LEU A 240 17.63 1.84 9.00
N LYS A 241 17.95 2.19 10.25
CA LYS A 241 18.83 3.33 10.57
C LYS A 241 20.18 3.20 9.89
N ASP A 242 20.79 2.03 9.96
CA ASP A 242 22.10 1.79 9.37
C ASP A 242 22.04 1.80 7.85
N ARG A 243 20.98 1.26 7.24
CA ARG A 243 20.75 1.36 5.80
C ARG A 243 20.65 2.81 5.34
N LEU A 244 19.88 3.65 6.05
CA LEU A 244 19.75 5.08 5.72
C LEU A 244 21.06 5.84 5.93
N LYS A 245 21.81 5.58 7.00
CA LYS A 245 23.15 6.16 7.21
C LYS A 245 24.11 5.82 6.08
N ARG A 246 24.13 4.56 5.63
CA ARG A 246 24.95 4.14 4.49
C ARG A 246 24.52 4.82 3.19
N ALA A 247 23.22 4.98 2.97
CA ALA A 247 22.68 5.70 1.82
C ALA A 247 23.10 7.18 1.84
N SER A 248 22.98 7.88 2.98
CA SER A 248 23.40 9.28 3.12
C SER A 248 24.89 9.49 2.81
N LYS A 249 25.77 8.56 3.25
CA LYS A 249 27.21 8.63 2.96
C LYS A 249 27.57 8.51 1.47
N ARG A 250 26.69 7.93 0.65
CA ARG A 250 26.90 7.76 -0.79
C ARG A 250 26.52 9.00 -1.60
N LEU A 251 25.82 9.95 -0.99
CA LEU A 251 25.43 11.20 -1.61
C LEU A 251 26.53 12.24 -1.35
N VAL A 252 27.05 12.83 -2.41
CA VAL A 252 28.02 13.92 -2.34
C VAL A 252 27.26 15.19 -1.93
N ALA A 253 27.83 15.95 -1.01
CA ALA A 253 27.27 17.24 -0.60
C ALA A 253 27.36 18.28 -1.73
#